data_AF-A0A0D7NGH2-F1
#
_entry.id   AF-A0A0D7NGH2-F1
#
_cell.length_a   1.000
_cell.length_b   1.000
_cell.length_c   1.000
_cell.angle_alpha   90.00
_cell.angle_beta   90.00
_cell.angle_gamma   90.00
#
_symmetry.space_group_name_H-M   'P 1'
#
loop_
_entity.id
_entity.type
_entity.pdbx_description
1 polymer ?
#
loop_
_entity_poly.entity_id
_entity_poly.type
_entity_poly.pdbx_seq_one_letter_code
_entity_poly.pdbx_strand_id
1 'polypeptide(L)'
;MTALSQKSARSLTYVIAIVMGAVFFYGMVRFPDAPLHECATGFCGKQGQPHTIADYRAFNAWQTTLFVIWPFGLVSLYLLQRDKLKGGK
;
A
#
# COMPACT_ATOMS: atom_id res chain seq x y z
N MET A 1 0.62 -33.04 10.66
CA MET A 1 -0.20 -31.81 10.77
C MET A 1 0.40 -30.64 9.97
N THR A 2 0.93 -30.86 8.76
CA THR A 2 1.71 -29.83 8.01
C THR A 2 0.98 -29.28 6.78
N ALA A 3 0.04 -30.03 6.20
CA ALA A 3 -0.66 -29.62 4.97
C ALA A 3 -1.69 -28.49 5.18
N LEU A 4 -2.40 -28.48 6.33
CA LEU A 4 -3.37 -27.41 6.67
C LEU A 4 -2.68 -26.07 6.92
N SER A 5 -1.56 -26.09 7.66
CA SER A 5 -0.75 -24.90 7.94
C SER A 5 -0.12 -24.31 6.67
N GLN A 6 0.36 -25.15 5.75
CA GLN A 6 0.97 -24.68 4.50
C GLN A 6 -0.03 -24.10 3.49
N LYS A 7 -1.26 -24.61 3.42
CA LYS A 7 -2.33 -24.00 2.60
C LYS A 7 -2.74 -22.63 3.16
N SER A 8 -2.87 -22.51 4.49
CA SER A 8 -3.19 -21.26 5.16
C SER A 8 -2.14 -20.17 4.91
N ALA A 9 -0.85 -20.51 4.99
CA ALA A 9 0.23 -19.56 4.71
C ALA A 9 0.23 -19.03 3.26
N ARG A 10 -0.10 -19.88 2.28
CA ARG A 10 -0.26 -19.47 0.88
C ARG A 10 -1.44 -18.54 0.69
N SER A 11 -2.60 -18.89 1.24
CA SER A 11 -3.79 -18.03 1.17
C SER A 11 -3.54 -16.67 1.82
N LEU A 12 -2.88 -16.65 2.98
CA LEU A 12 -2.54 -15.40 3.68
C LEU A 12 -1.55 -14.55 2.88
N THR A 13 -0.57 -15.17 2.22
CA THR A 13 0.35 -14.49 1.30
C THR A 13 -0.41 -13.77 0.19
N TYR A 14 -1.36 -14.46 -0.47
CA TYR A 14 -2.18 -13.85 -1.52
C TYR A 14 -3.04 -12.71 -0.98
N VAL A 15 -3.69 -12.90 0.17
CA VAL A 15 -4.52 -11.85 0.79
C VAL A 15 -3.69 -10.60 1.09
N ILE A 16 -2.50 -10.75 1.70
CA ILE A 16 -1.61 -9.62 1.99
C ILE A 16 -1.21 -8.91 0.69
N ALA A 17 -0.75 -9.66 -0.31
CA ALA A 17 -0.33 -9.08 -1.59
C ALA A 17 -1.47 -8.36 -2.31
N ILE A 18 -2.68 -8.94 -2.31
CA ILE A 18 -3.87 -8.33 -2.93
C ILE A 18 -4.25 -7.04 -2.20
N VAL A 19 -4.27 -7.04 -0.86
CA VAL A 19 -4.61 -5.84 -0.07
C VAL A 19 -3.58 -4.73 -0.32
N MET A 20 -2.29 -5.05 -0.29
CA MET A 20 -1.23 -4.07 -0.59
C MET A 20 -1.37 -3.50 -2.00
N GLY A 21 -1.58 -4.36 -2.99
CA GLY A 21 -1.81 -3.96 -4.37
C GLY A 21 -3.06 -3.09 -4.53
N ALA A 22 -4.19 -3.50 -3.95
CA ALA A 22 -5.45 -2.78 -4.04
C ALA A 22 -5.36 -1.36 -3.45
N VAL A 23 -4.73 -1.20 -2.28
CA VAL A 23 -4.50 0.13 -1.67
C VAL A 23 -3.60 1.00 -2.54
N PHE A 24 -2.56 0.42 -3.13
CA PHE A 24 -1.66 1.13 -4.04
C PHE A 24 -2.37 1.60 -5.31
N PHE A 25 -3.04 0.69 -6.01
CA PHE A 25 -3.77 1.01 -7.25
C PHE A 25 -4.94 1.97 -7.02
N TYR A 26 -5.63 1.86 -5.88
CA TYR A 26 -6.70 2.78 -5.53
C TYR A 26 -6.25 4.24 -5.57
N GLY A 27 -5.11 4.57 -4.94
CA GLY A 27 -4.64 5.96 -4.95
C GLY A 27 -4.04 6.40 -6.27
N MET A 28 -3.42 5.49 -7.04
CA MET A 28 -2.99 5.81 -8.40
C MET A 28 -4.16 6.23 -9.30
N VAL A 29 -5.31 5.56 -9.17
CA VAL A 29 -6.52 5.91 -9.93
C VAL A 29 -7.20 7.16 -9.36
N ARG A 30 -7.24 7.31 -8.04
CA ARG A 30 -7.95 8.41 -7.37
C ARG A 30 -7.19 9.75 -7.40
N PHE A 31 -5.86 9.71 -7.42
CA PHE A 31 -4.97 10.87 -7.37
C PHE A 31 -3.95 10.84 -8.53
N PRO A 32 -4.41 10.94 -9.80
CA PRO A 32 -3.55 10.82 -10.98
C PRO A 32 -2.52 11.96 -11.11
N ASP A 33 -2.79 13.09 -10.46
CA ASP A 33 -2.00 14.32 -10.49
C ASP A 33 -1.22 14.53 -9.18
N ALA A 34 -1.16 13.51 -8.31
CA ALA A 34 -0.30 13.51 -7.13
C ALA A 34 1.17 13.84 -7.47
N PRO A 35 1.95 14.40 -6.51
CA PRO A 35 1.59 14.67 -5.12
C PRO A 35 0.81 15.97 -4.91
N LEU A 36 -0.20 15.92 -4.03
CA LEU A 36 -0.92 17.10 -3.57
C LEU A 36 -0.10 17.83 -2.49
N HIS A 37 0.05 19.14 -2.63
CA HIS A 37 0.82 19.99 -1.72
C HIS A 37 0.15 21.35 -1.53
N GLU A 38 0.59 22.10 -0.52
CA GLU A 38 0.10 23.46 -0.24
C GLU A 38 0.59 24.45 -1.30
N CYS A 39 -0.31 25.37 -1.69
CA CYS A 39 -0.12 26.42 -2.67
C CYS A 39 -0.55 27.78 -2.08
N ALA A 40 -0.19 28.88 -2.77
CA ALA A 40 -0.45 30.24 -2.33
C ALA A 40 -1.91 30.54 -1.91
N THR A 41 -2.89 29.85 -2.50
CA THR A 41 -4.33 30.06 -2.22
C THR A 41 -5.08 28.78 -1.84
N GLY A 42 -4.39 27.68 -1.54
CA GLY A 42 -5.05 26.40 -1.24
C GLY A 42 -4.11 25.20 -1.39
N PHE A 43 -4.59 24.16 -2.08
CA PHE A 43 -3.80 22.95 -2.37
C PHE A 43 -3.73 22.74 -3.88
N CYS A 44 -2.61 22.23 -4.37
CA CYS A 44 -2.47 21.85 -5.77
C CYS A 44 -1.81 20.49 -5.97
N GLY A 45 -2.11 19.87 -7.11
CA GLY A 45 -1.36 18.72 -7.62
C GLY A 45 -0.04 19.11 -8.31
N LYS A 46 0.65 18.10 -8.84
CA LYS A 46 1.96 18.23 -9.49
C LYS A 46 2.01 19.27 -10.62
N GLN A 47 0.89 19.46 -11.33
CA GLN A 47 0.77 20.41 -12.43
C GLN A 47 0.12 21.74 -12.03
N GLY A 48 -0.04 22.00 -10.73
CA GLY A 48 -0.72 23.20 -10.23
C GLY A 48 -2.24 23.17 -10.35
N GLN A 49 -2.83 21.99 -10.62
CA GLN A 49 -4.29 21.84 -10.63
C GLN A 49 -4.86 22.12 -9.24
N PRO A 50 -5.90 22.94 -9.10
CA PRO A 50 -6.44 23.32 -7.80
C PRO A 50 -7.21 22.16 -7.16
N HIS A 51 -6.96 21.95 -5.87
CA HIS A 51 -7.62 20.92 -5.05
C HIS A 51 -8.26 21.50 -3.80
N THR A 52 -9.29 20.80 -3.33
CA THR A 52 -9.94 21.12 -2.07
C THR A 52 -9.12 20.61 -0.88
N ILE A 53 -9.36 21.19 0.29
CA ILE A 53 -8.80 20.66 1.55
C ILE A 53 -9.22 19.21 1.81
N ALA A 54 -10.41 18.80 1.34
CA ALA A 54 -10.89 17.44 1.48
C ALA A 54 -10.06 16.46 0.63
N ASP A 55 -9.69 16.83 -0.60
CA ASP A 55 -8.83 16.03 -1.47
C ASP A 55 -7.43 15.88 -0.88
N TYR A 56 -6.86 16.98 -0.35
CA TYR A 56 -5.56 16.92 0.31
C TYR A 56 -5.56 15.99 1.53
N ARG A 57 -6.59 16.06 2.38
CA ARG A 57 -6.73 15.16 3.54
C ARG A 57 -6.88 13.70 3.10
N ALA A 58 -7.65 13.44 2.05
CA ALA A 58 -7.83 12.09 1.51
C ALA A 58 -6.51 11.52 0.94
N PHE A 59 -5.76 12.34 0.19
CA PHE A 59 -4.43 11.96 -0.31
C PHE A 59 -3.46 11.70 0.84
N ASN A 60 -3.42 12.56 1.85
CA ASN A 60 -2.52 12.39 2.99
C ASN A 60 -2.86 11.12 3.80
N ALA A 61 -4.15 10.83 3.99
CA ALA A 61 -4.61 9.60 4.63
C ALA A 61 -4.20 8.36 3.84
N TRP A 62 -4.39 8.37 2.51
CA TRP A 62 -3.97 7.29 1.63
C TRP A 62 -2.43 7.10 1.65
N GLN A 63 -1.67 8.18 1.51
CA GLN A 63 -0.21 8.14 1.52
C GLN A 63 0.32 7.58 2.84
N THR A 64 -0.24 8.05 3.97
CA THR A 64 0.08 7.52 5.31
C THR A 64 -0.26 6.04 5.40
N THR A 65 -1.42 5.63 4.90
CA THR A 65 -1.85 4.23 4.87
C THR A 65 -0.88 3.37 4.07
N LEU A 66 -0.39 3.85 2.92
CA LEU A 66 0.64 3.15 2.15
C LEU A 66 1.94 2.99 2.92
N PHE A 67 2.44 4.07 3.55
CA PHE A 67 3.68 4.01 4.33
C PHE A 67 3.58 3.12 5.57
N VAL A 68 2.37 2.89 6.08
CA VAL A 68 2.12 1.92 7.16
C VAL A 68 2.02 0.51 6.57
N ILE A 69 1.12 0.28 5.62
CA ILE A 69 0.84 -1.07 5.09
C ILE A 69 2.07 -1.70 4.43
N TRP A 70 2.90 -0.93 3.72
CA TRP A 70 4.08 -1.49 3.05
C TRP A 70 5.07 -2.20 3.97
N PRO A 71 5.63 -1.56 5.02
CA PRO A 71 6.56 -2.22 5.92
C PRO A 71 5.91 -3.39 6.67
N PHE A 72 4.68 -3.24 7.18
CA PHE A 72 4.00 -4.32 7.90
C PHE A 72 3.67 -5.50 6.98
N GLY A 73 3.24 -5.22 5.75
CA GLY A 73 2.96 -6.22 4.72
C GLY A 73 4.23 -6.98 4.31
N LEU A 74 5.33 -6.28 4.06
CA LEU A 74 6.63 -6.89 3.74
C LEU A 74 7.16 -7.76 4.87
N VAL A 75 7.11 -7.28 6.11
CA VAL A 75 7.54 -8.07 7.26
C VAL A 75 6.69 -9.33 7.39
N SER A 76 5.37 -9.21 7.23
CA SER A 76 4.45 -10.36 7.28
C SER A 76 4.75 -11.37 6.17
N LEU A 77 4.96 -10.91 4.94
CA LEU A 77 5.33 -11.76 3.80
C LEU A 77 6.68 -12.44 4.02
N TYR A 78 7.68 -11.72 4.50
CA TYR A 78 8.99 -12.25 4.83
C TYR A 78 8.89 -13.36 5.89
N LEU A 79 8.16 -13.12 6.98
CA LEU A 79 7.96 -14.10 8.05
C LEU A 79 7.21 -15.35 7.57
N LEU A 80 6.23 -15.18 6.68
CA LEU A 80 5.47 -16.29 6.07
C LEU A 80 6.31 -17.12 5.09
N GLN A 81 7.29 -16.50 4.42
CA GLN A 81 8.10 -17.14 3.38
C GLN A 81 9.52 -17.52 3.83
N ARG A 82 9.90 -17.20 5.07
CA ARG A 82 11.27 -17.40 5.60
C ARG A 82 11.82 -18.81 5.39
N ASP A 83 10.98 -19.83 5.51
CA ASP A 83 11.39 -21.23 5.41
C ASP A 83 11.64 -21.66 3.95
N LYS A 84 10.95 -21.02 3.00
CA LYS A 84 11.21 -21.20 1.56
C LYS A 84 12.49 -20.50 1.13
N LEU A 85 12.77 -19.32 1.67
CA LEU A 85 13.98 -18.54 1.35
C LEU A 85 15.25 -19.22 1.88
N LYS A 86 15.20 -19.89 3.03
CA LYS A 86 16.36 -20.60 3.61
C LYS A 86 16.70 -21.92 2.91
N GLY A 87 15.75 -22.52 2.19
CA GLY A 87 15.91 -23.81 1.51
C GLY A 87 16.42 -23.72 0.06
N GLY A 88 16.49 -22.53 -0.52
CA GLY A 88 17.09 -22.30 -1.83
C GLY A 88 18.59 -21.99 -1.69
N LYS A 89 19.40 -23.05 -1.53
CA LYS A 89 20.83 -22.99 -1.86
C LYS A 89 21.03 -23.48 -3.28
#